data_AF-A0A2M9TBG3-F1
#
_entry.id   AF-A0A2M9TBG3-F1
#
_cell.length_a   1.000
_cell.length_b   1.000
_cell.length_c   1.000
_cell.angle_alpha   90.00
_cell.angle_beta   90.00
_cell.angle_gamma   90.00
#
_symmetry.space_group_name_H-M   'P 1'
#
loop_
_entity.id
_entity.type
_entity.pdbx_description
1 polymer ?
#
loop_
_entity_poly.entity_id
_entity_poly.type
_entity_poly.pdbx_seq_one_letter_code
_entity_poly.pdbx_strand_id
1 'polypeptide(L)'
;MGETHAPCPSPWPQPDSAAALLTGCLALPQTGLFAFRLAVTSLGVEEVRIGPYSVNAGLDTSDLTRLLASSLGAGSLPVQATLAMGLGLPAGMPAVEMSGFRWTLDMPGVDPVQGQYQQDVTLTPGDDANLRLPVAFDILATDTQRMTPMIELVSQLASQGELPPGSELAITPGDLRGLGMTLPSGLLTPTIRLNVGADGQLIPQR
;
A
#
# COMPACT_ATOMS: atom_id res chain seq x y z
N MET A 1 75.90 -21.38 -50.53
CA MET A 1 75.29 -21.17 -51.87
C MET A 1 73.88 -20.64 -51.63
N GLY A 2 73.63 -19.38 -52.05
CA GLY A 2 72.33 -18.72 -52.26
C GLY A 2 71.37 -18.60 -51.07
N GLU A 3 70.52 -17.60 -50.89
CA GLU A 3 70.35 -16.28 -51.51
C GLU A 3 69.43 -15.48 -50.55
N THR A 4 69.48 -14.16 -50.69
CA THR A 4 68.69 -13.06 -50.08
C THR A 4 67.19 -13.24 -49.87
N HIS A 5 66.66 -12.74 -48.73
CA HIS A 5 65.66 -11.64 -48.68
C HIS A 5 65.27 -11.24 -47.23
N ALA A 6 65.22 -9.92 -46.98
CA ALA A 6 64.58 -9.29 -45.81
C ALA A 6 63.05 -9.14 -46.05
N PRO A 7 62.22 -8.82 -45.02
CA PRO A 7 62.06 -7.40 -44.67
C PRO A 7 61.83 -7.07 -43.16
N CYS A 8 62.27 -5.85 -42.85
CA CYS A 8 61.90 -4.82 -41.86
C CYS A 8 61.29 -5.10 -40.46
N PRO A 9 61.60 -4.21 -39.48
CA PRO A 9 61.41 -4.43 -38.05
C PRO A 9 60.21 -3.68 -37.44
N SER A 10 59.72 -4.16 -36.30
CA SER A 10 58.94 -3.36 -35.34
C SER A 10 59.65 -3.38 -33.98
N PRO A 11 60.21 -2.24 -33.53
CA PRO A 11 60.77 -2.12 -32.19
C PRO A 11 59.73 -1.49 -31.26
N TRP A 12 59.38 -2.20 -30.20
CA TRP A 12 58.99 -1.56 -28.95
C TRP A 12 60.19 -0.75 -28.44
N PRO A 13 59.98 0.44 -27.90
CA PRO A 13 60.03 0.54 -26.43
C PRO A 13 59.02 1.53 -25.83
N GLN A 14 58.47 1.17 -24.67
CA GLN A 14 58.01 2.09 -23.62
C GLN A 14 59.26 2.54 -22.79
N PRO A 15 59.27 3.60 -21.97
CA PRO A 15 58.15 4.32 -21.34
C PRO A 15 58.32 5.86 -21.29
N ASP A 16 57.47 6.51 -20.49
CA ASP A 16 57.55 7.87 -19.92
C ASP A 16 56.72 9.01 -20.53
N SER A 17 55.60 9.23 -19.84
CA SER A 17 55.14 10.54 -19.33
C SER A 17 54.73 11.62 -20.34
N ALA A 18 53.44 11.66 -20.65
CA ALA A 18 52.72 12.91 -20.86
C ALA A 18 51.38 12.87 -20.12
N ALA A 19 51.23 13.84 -19.21
CA ALA A 19 50.04 14.24 -18.47
C ALA A 19 48.76 14.12 -19.32
N ALA A 20 47.75 13.39 -18.84
CA ALA A 20 46.65 13.91 -18.02
C ALA A 20 45.81 14.98 -18.71
N LEU A 21 44.48 14.85 -18.51
CA LEU A 21 43.38 15.71 -18.94
C LEU A 21 42.69 15.26 -20.23
N LEU A 22 41.69 14.39 -20.07
CA LEU A 22 40.34 14.49 -20.68
C LEU A 22 39.47 13.28 -20.27
N THR A 23 39.50 12.88 -18.99
CA THR A 23 38.45 12.04 -18.39
C THR A 23 37.29 12.93 -17.96
N GLY A 24 36.63 13.54 -18.95
CA GLY A 24 35.32 14.13 -18.80
C GLY A 24 34.27 13.03 -18.72
N CYS A 25 34.30 12.22 -17.66
CA CYS A 25 33.09 11.56 -17.22
C CYS A 25 32.18 12.67 -16.69
N LEU A 26 31.31 13.19 -17.56
CA LEU A 26 30.02 13.68 -17.11
C LEU A 26 29.31 12.48 -16.48
N ALA A 27 29.68 12.19 -15.23
CA ALA A 27 28.76 11.58 -14.30
C ALA A 27 27.65 12.62 -14.14
N LEU A 28 26.73 12.63 -15.10
CA LEU A 28 25.36 13.01 -14.83
C LEU A 28 25.06 12.32 -13.49
N PRO A 29 24.74 13.07 -12.42
CA PRO A 29 24.10 12.40 -11.31
C PRO A 29 22.93 11.68 -11.97
N GLN A 30 22.94 10.36 -11.93
CA GLN A 30 21.71 9.63 -12.03
C GLN A 30 20.92 10.11 -10.82
N THR A 31 20.28 11.28 -10.93
CA THR A 31 19.03 11.58 -10.25
C THR A 31 18.11 10.50 -10.77
N GLY A 32 18.29 9.31 -10.20
CA GLY A 32 17.31 8.25 -10.28
C GLY A 32 16.04 8.94 -9.87
N LEU A 33 15.08 8.93 -10.78
CA LEU A 33 13.70 9.19 -10.46
C LEU A 33 13.36 8.14 -9.39
N PHE A 34 13.65 8.45 -8.13
CA PHE A 34 13.10 7.74 -7.00
C PHE A 34 11.62 8.07 -7.08
N ALA A 35 10.89 7.21 -7.80
CA ALA A 35 9.46 7.16 -7.69
C ALA A 35 9.18 7.10 -6.19
N PHE A 36 8.45 8.09 -5.71
CA PHE A 36 8.16 8.19 -4.30
C PHE A 36 7.31 6.99 -3.93
N ARG A 37 7.85 6.11 -3.09
CA ARG A 37 7.21 4.86 -2.66
C ARG A 37 6.79 5.04 -1.22
N LEU A 38 5.49 5.14 -0.99
CA LEU A 38 4.94 5.00 0.34
C LEU A 38 4.96 3.53 0.73
N ALA A 39 5.16 3.25 2.02
CA ALA A 39 5.03 1.92 2.58
C ALA A 39 3.82 1.89 3.50
N VAL A 40 2.91 0.94 3.27
CA VAL A 40 1.94 0.58 4.31
C VAL A 40 2.62 -0.44 5.21
N THR A 41 2.76 -0.10 6.49
CA THR A 41 3.55 -0.85 7.46
C THR A 41 2.69 -1.73 8.35
N SER A 42 1.42 -1.37 8.53
CA SER A 42 0.44 -2.13 9.28
C SER A 42 -0.96 -1.89 8.74
N LEU A 43 -1.82 -2.89 8.89
CA LEU A 43 -3.25 -2.79 8.60
C LEU A 43 -3.99 -3.69 9.58
N GLY A 44 -5.01 -3.15 10.21
CA GLY A 44 -5.89 -3.84 11.12
C GLY A 44 -7.31 -3.27 11.04
N VAL A 45 -8.22 -3.93 11.75
CA VAL A 45 -9.63 -3.60 11.82
C VAL A 45 -10.00 -3.40 13.28
N GLU A 46 -10.65 -2.28 13.55
CA GLU A 46 -11.08 -1.86 14.88
C GLU A 46 -12.56 -1.45 14.85
N GLU A 47 -13.18 -1.43 16.03
CA GLU A 47 -14.53 -0.92 16.24
C GLU A 47 -15.59 -1.45 15.25
N VAL A 48 -15.68 -2.78 15.10
CA VAL A 48 -16.70 -3.40 14.25
C VAL A 48 -18.09 -3.23 14.88
N ARG A 49 -19.07 -2.74 14.10
CA ARG A 49 -20.44 -2.46 14.52
C ARG A 49 -21.44 -2.94 13.46
N ILE A 50 -22.61 -3.40 13.89
CA ILE A 50 -23.75 -3.70 13.03
C ILE A 50 -24.89 -2.78 13.46
N GLY A 51 -25.18 -1.76 12.65
CA GLY A 51 -26.10 -0.69 13.06
C GLY A 51 -25.67 -0.05 14.39
N PRO A 52 -26.55 0.03 15.42
CA PRO A 52 -26.19 0.64 16.70
C PRO A 52 -25.36 -0.27 17.63
N TYR A 53 -25.11 -1.53 17.27
CA TYR A 53 -24.50 -2.52 18.16
C TYR A 53 -23.01 -2.73 17.86
N SER A 54 -22.17 -2.69 18.88
CA SER A 54 -20.75 -3.07 18.78
C SER A 54 -20.59 -4.58 18.78
N VAL A 55 -19.85 -5.12 17.82
CA VAL A 55 -19.50 -6.53 17.75
C VAL A 55 -18.17 -6.72 18.47
N ASN A 56 -18.20 -7.43 19.59
CA ASN A 56 -16.98 -7.80 20.33
C ASN A 56 -16.54 -9.22 19.95
N ALA A 57 -15.24 -9.47 20.02
CA ALA A 57 -14.56 -10.74 19.72
C ALA A 57 -15.09 -11.98 20.49
N GLY A 58 -15.97 -11.80 21.46
CA GLY A 58 -16.56 -12.88 22.27
C GLY A 58 -18.00 -13.27 21.90
N LEU A 59 -18.55 -12.75 20.80
CA LEU A 59 -19.88 -13.13 20.32
C LEU A 59 -19.82 -14.41 19.48
N ASP A 60 -20.56 -15.43 19.88
CA ASP A 60 -20.72 -16.66 19.11
C ASP A 60 -21.49 -16.40 17.79
N THR A 61 -21.24 -17.20 16.76
CA THR A 61 -21.88 -17.08 15.43
C THR A 61 -23.41 -17.10 15.48
N SER A 62 -23.98 -17.79 16.47
CA SER A 62 -25.42 -17.85 16.72
C SER A 62 -25.99 -16.50 17.19
N ASP A 63 -25.24 -15.77 18.02
CA ASP A 63 -25.66 -14.45 18.50
C ASP A 63 -25.49 -13.38 17.41
N LEU A 64 -24.44 -13.49 16.58
CA LEU A 64 -24.30 -12.70 15.36
C LEU A 64 -25.48 -12.92 14.41
N THR A 65 -25.89 -14.18 14.19
CA THR A 65 -27.03 -14.51 13.34
C THR A 65 -28.32 -13.88 13.87
N ARG A 66 -28.53 -13.88 15.19
CA ARG A 66 -29.70 -13.26 15.82
C ARG A 66 -29.67 -11.73 15.70
N LEU A 67 -28.52 -11.10 15.91
CA LEU A 67 -28.36 -9.66 15.73
C LEU A 67 -28.65 -9.27 14.29
N LEU A 68 -28.09 -9.99 13.33
CA LEU A 68 -28.35 -9.78 11.91
C LEU A 68 -29.82 -9.99 11.56
N ALA A 69 -30.42 -11.11 11.94
CA ALA A 69 -31.84 -11.37 11.73
C ALA A 69 -32.75 -10.29 12.36
N SER A 70 -32.39 -9.79 13.55
CA SER A 70 -33.11 -8.69 14.22
C SER A 70 -32.93 -7.36 13.49
N SER A 71 -31.73 -7.09 12.96
CA SER A 71 -31.44 -5.89 12.18
C SER A 71 -32.22 -5.88 10.86
N LEU A 72 -32.27 -7.03 10.17
CA LEU A 72 -33.01 -7.21 8.92
C LEU A 72 -34.52 -7.04 9.09
N GLY A 73 -35.06 -7.41 10.26
CA GLY A 73 -36.46 -7.14 10.61
C GLY A 73 -36.79 -5.65 10.84
N ALA A 74 -35.77 -4.80 11.05
CA ALA A 74 -35.89 -3.36 11.30
C ALA A 74 -35.48 -2.47 10.09
N GLY A 75 -34.99 -3.08 9.00
CA GLY A 75 -34.40 -2.39 7.84
C GLY A 75 -32.89 -2.66 7.74
N SER A 76 -32.32 -2.69 6.53
CA SER A 76 -30.90 -2.99 6.31
C SER A 76 -30.00 -2.10 7.16
N LEU A 77 -29.22 -2.68 8.08
CA LEU A 77 -28.22 -1.95 8.85
C LEU A 77 -26.83 -2.18 8.23
N PRO A 78 -26.08 -1.12 7.92
CA PRO A 78 -24.73 -1.26 7.43
C PRO A 78 -23.84 -1.83 8.54
N VAL A 79 -22.91 -2.71 8.16
CA VAL A 79 -21.75 -3.03 8.99
C VAL A 79 -20.80 -1.85 8.88
N GLN A 80 -20.32 -1.39 10.02
CA GLN A 80 -19.33 -0.33 10.12
C GLN A 80 -18.09 -0.89 10.80
N ALA A 81 -16.91 -0.49 10.32
CA ALA A 81 -15.66 -0.79 11.00
C ALA A 81 -14.68 0.36 10.76
N THR A 82 -13.58 0.37 11.50
CA THR A 82 -12.49 1.33 11.32
C THR A 82 -11.24 0.56 10.93
N LEU A 83 -10.70 0.83 9.74
CA LEU A 83 -9.38 0.32 9.40
C LEU A 83 -8.32 1.15 10.11
N ALA A 84 -7.46 0.50 10.88
CA ALA A 84 -6.26 1.11 11.44
C ALA A 84 -5.08 0.80 10.53
N MET A 85 -4.38 1.82 10.04
CA MET A 85 -3.31 1.66 9.06
C MET A 85 -2.09 2.51 9.44
N GLY A 86 -0.91 1.89 9.39
CA GLY A 86 0.36 2.60 9.43
C GLY A 86 0.83 2.93 8.02
N LEU A 87 1.14 4.21 7.78
CA LEU A 87 1.68 4.70 6.52
C LEU A 87 3.00 5.41 6.77
N GLY A 88 4.08 4.92 6.14
CA GLY A 88 5.43 5.40 6.39
C GLY A 88 6.23 5.68 5.12
N LEU A 89 7.40 6.30 5.32
CA LEU A 89 8.41 6.48 4.28
C LEU A 89 9.53 5.46 4.41
N PRO A 90 10.03 4.93 3.28
CA PRO A 90 11.28 4.20 3.25
C PRO A 90 12.43 5.03 3.85
N ALA A 91 13.34 4.34 4.53
CA ALA A 91 14.54 4.96 5.07
C ALA A 91 15.34 5.68 3.97
N GLY A 92 15.88 6.85 4.28
CA GLY A 92 16.70 7.65 3.37
C GLY A 92 15.93 8.64 2.49
N MET A 93 14.60 8.70 2.59
CA MET A 93 13.82 9.81 2.02
C MET A 93 13.81 11.02 2.98
N PRO A 94 13.59 12.25 2.51
CA PRO A 94 13.26 13.37 3.39
C PRO A 94 11.80 13.27 3.87
N ALA A 95 11.49 13.94 4.99
CA ALA A 95 10.12 14.07 5.45
C ALA A 95 9.28 14.87 4.45
N VAL A 96 8.03 14.45 4.25
CA VAL A 96 7.09 15.12 3.34
C VAL A 96 5.71 15.21 3.97
N GLU A 97 4.88 16.08 3.41
CA GLU A 97 3.47 16.20 3.75
C GLU A 97 2.64 15.74 2.55
N MET A 98 1.69 14.85 2.79
CA MET A 98 0.78 14.32 1.78
C MET A 98 -0.62 14.88 1.97
N SER A 99 -1.18 15.53 0.94
CA SER A 99 -2.53 16.08 0.98
C SER A 99 -3.59 15.00 0.80
N GLY A 100 -3.86 14.28 1.88
CA GLY A 100 -4.84 13.20 1.90
C GLY A 100 -4.55 12.10 0.88
N PHE A 101 -5.52 11.20 0.69
CA PHE A 101 -5.45 10.14 -0.30
C PHE A 101 -6.83 9.52 -0.55
N ARG A 102 -7.02 9.00 -1.76
CA ARG A 102 -8.17 8.11 -2.05
C ARG A 102 -7.81 6.69 -1.68
N TRP A 103 -8.80 5.94 -1.25
CA TRP A 103 -8.63 4.52 -1.00
C TRP A 103 -9.84 3.73 -1.47
N THR A 104 -9.59 2.47 -1.81
CA THR A 104 -10.59 1.47 -2.14
C THR A 104 -10.22 0.18 -1.43
N LEU A 105 -11.20 -0.47 -0.83
CA LEU A 105 -11.09 -1.77 -0.19
C LEU A 105 -12.06 -2.74 -0.89
N ASP A 106 -11.50 -3.72 -1.57
CA ASP A 106 -12.22 -4.87 -2.11
C ASP A 106 -12.12 -6.02 -1.10
N MET A 107 -13.26 -6.62 -0.76
CA MET A 107 -13.35 -7.71 0.20
C MET A 107 -14.20 -8.84 -0.40
N PRO A 108 -13.86 -10.11 -0.15
CA PRO A 108 -14.59 -11.23 -0.69
C PRO A 108 -16.05 -11.24 -0.21
N GLY A 109 -16.99 -11.26 -1.16
CA GLY A 109 -18.41 -11.40 -0.88
C GLY A 109 -19.17 -10.10 -0.58
N VAL A 110 -18.50 -8.95 -0.60
CA VAL A 110 -19.13 -7.62 -0.45
C VAL A 110 -18.79 -6.71 -1.63
N ASP A 111 -19.61 -5.68 -1.82
CA ASP A 111 -19.29 -4.65 -2.82
C ASP A 111 -18.07 -3.83 -2.36
N PRO A 112 -17.21 -3.37 -3.29
CA PRO A 112 -16.02 -2.59 -2.95
C PRO A 112 -16.38 -1.29 -2.21
N VAL A 113 -15.69 -1.04 -1.12
CA VAL A 113 -15.84 0.17 -0.31
C VAL A 113 -14.78 1.17 -0.74
N GLN A 114 -15.14 2.44 -0.87
CA GLN A 114 -14.19 3.47 -1.27
C GLN A 114 -14.38 4.74 -0.43
N GLY A 115 -13.29 5.48 -0.27
CA GLY A 115 -13.30 6.70 0.51
C GLY A 115 -12.16 7.66 0.16
N GLN A 116 -12.21 8.81 0.81
CA GLN A 116 -11.21 9.85 0.70
C GLN A 116 -10.79 10.26 2.10
N TYR A 117 -9.50 10.10 2.40
CA TYR A 117 -8.88 10.76 3.53
C TYR A 117 -8.51 12.19 3.10
N GLN A 118 -9.01 13.20 3.80
CA GLN A 118 -8.88 14.61 3.39
C GLN A 118 -7.83 15.37 4.21
N GLN A 119 -7.38 14.82 5.34
CA GLN A 119 -6.43 15.50 6.20
C GLN A 119 -5.02 15.35 5.63
N ASP A 120 -4.20 16.39 5.80
CA ASP A 120 -2.79 16.32 5.48
C ASP A 120 -2.09 15.31 6.41
N VAL A 121 -1.25 14.46 5.83
CA VAL A 121 -0.51 13.40 6.52
C VAL A 121 0.96 13.75 6.48
N THR A 122 1.55 14.00 7.65
CA THR A 122 2.99 14.15 7.77
C THR A 122 3.64 12.77 7.76
N LEU A 123 4.56 12.56 6.83
CA LEU A 123 5.25 11.31 6.62
C LEU A 123 6.73 11.52 6.94
N THR A 124 7.20 10.81 7.96
CA THR A 124 8.57 10.95 8.45
C THR A 124 9.33 9.64 8.21
N PRO A 125 10.59 9.68 7.77
CA PRO A 125 11.38 8.46 7.58
C PRO A 125 11.60 7.75 8.92
N GLY A 126 11.23 6.48 8.99
CA GLY A 126 11.38 5.65 10.19
C GLY A 126 10.30 5.86 11.26
N ASP A 127 9.25 6.65 10.97
CA ASP A 127 8.08 6.81 11.83
C ASP A 127 6.80 6.68 10.99
N ASP A 128 5.84 5.92 11.50
CA ASP A 128 4.61 5.61 10.78
C ASP A 128 3.48 6.55 11.18
N ALA A 129 2.85 7.15 10.17
CA ALA A 129 1.59 7.85 10.37
C ALA A 129 0.48 6.85 10.63
N ASN A 130 -0.14 6.93 11.81
CA ASN A 130 -1.26 6.09 12.19
C ASN A 130 -2.58 6.71 11.73
N LEU A 131 -3.27 6.02 10.82
CA LEU A 131 -4.46 6.50 10.13
C LEU A 131 -5.66 5.62 10.45
N ARG A 132 -6.83 6.25 10.58
CA ARG A 132 -8.11 5.58 10.84
C ARG A 132 -9.07 5.84 9.68
N LEU A 133 -9.44 4.79 8.96
CA LEU A 133 -10.34 4.86 7.81
C LEU A 133 -11.68 4.24 8.18
N PRO A 134 -12.77 5.04 8.29
CA PRO A 134 -14.08 4.47 8.50
C PRO A 134 -14.54 3.74 7.24
N VAL A 135 -14.91 2.47 7.40
CA VAL A 135 -15.54 1.65 6.36
C VAL A 135 -16.98 1.36 6.75
N ALA A 136 -17.87 1.41 5.78
CA ALA A 136 -19.24 0.99 5.93
C ALA A 136 -19.67 0.20 4.70
N PHE A 137 -20.27 -0.96 4.90
CA PHE A 137 -20.79 -1.79 3.82
C PHE A 137 -22.13 -2.40 4.22
N ASP A 138 -23.02 -2.49 3.25
CA ASP A 138 -24.34 -3.08 3.46
C ASP A 138 -24.27 -4.59 3.36
N ILE A 139 -25.02 -5.25 4.24
CA ILE A 139 -25.29 -6.68 4.11
C ILE A 139 -26.44 -6.79 3.13
N LEU A 140 -26.15 -7.20 1.90
CA LEU A 140 -27.18 -7.45 0.88
C LEU A 140 -28.07 -8.61 1.36
N ALA A 141 -29.21 -8.26 1.94
CA ALA A 141 -30.18 -9.15 2.57
C ALA A 141 -30.90 -10.11 1.60
N THR A 142 -30.74 -9.91 0.30
CA THR A 142 -31.60 -10.56 -0.71
C THR A 142 -31.19 -12.00 -1.00
N ASP A 143 -29.98 -12.42 -0.61
CA ASP A 143 -29.43 -13.74 -0.91
C ASP A 143 -29.08 -14.48 0.40
N THR A 144 -29.99 -15.31 0.91
CA THR A 144 -29.76 -16.13 2.12
C THR A 144 -28.57 -17.07 1.98
N GLN A 145 -28.22 -17.47 0.75
CA GLN A 145 -27.00 -18.22 0.46
C GLN A 145 -25.70 -17.42 0.66
N ARG A 146 -25.76 -16.08 0.72
CA ARG A 146 -24.62 -15.22 1.04
C ARG A 146 -24.56 -14.77 2.49
N MET A 147 -25.56 -15.11 3.30
CA MET A 147 -25.61 -14.67 4.69
C MET A 147 -24.57 -15.38 5.57
N THR A 148 -24.36 -16.68 5.37
CA THR A 148 -23.34 -17.46 6.10
C THR A 148 -21.91 -16.94 5.90
N PRO A 149 -21.40 -16.75 4.66
CA PRO A 149 -20.06 -16.21 4.47
C PRO A 149 -19.92 -14.75 4.97
N MET A 150 -21.01 -13.98 4.99
CA MET A 150 -21.03 -12.64 5.59
C MET A 150 -20.91 -12.66 7.12
N ILE A 151 -21.55 -13.62 7.79
CA ILE A 151 -21.40 -13.80 9.25
C ILE A 151 -19.96 -14.17 9.59
N GLU A 152 -19.34 -15.05 8.80
CA GLU A 152 -17.94 -15.42 8.95
C GLU A 152 -17.02 -14.22 8.75
N LEU A 153 -17.28 -13.38 7.74
CA LEU A 153 -16.56 -12.13 7.52
C LEU A 153 -16.63 -11.21 8.74
N VAL A 154 -17.84 -10.89 9.22
CA VAL A 154 -18.01 -9.98 10.37
C VAL A 154 -17.38 -10.58 11.64
N SER A 155 -17.52 -11.88 11.84
CA SER A 155 -16.87 -12.61 12.93
C SER A 155 -15.34 -12.49 12.83
N GLN A 156 -14.76 -12.67 11.64
CA GLN A 156 -13.33 -12.56 11.42
C GLN A 156 -12.83 -11.14 11.69
N LEU A 157 -13.49 -10.13 11.13
CA LEU A 157 -13.17 -8.72 11.35
C LEU A 157 -13.18 -8.37 12.84
N ALA A 158 -14.19 -8.87 13.58
CA ALA A 158 -14.35 -8.56 15.00
C ALA A 158 -13.44 -9.37 15.93
N SER A 159 -13.10 -10.61 15.58
CA SER A 159 -12.32 -11.53 16.43
C SER A 159 -10.82 -11.44 16.18
N GLN A 160 -10.40 -11.34 14.93
CA GLN A 160 -8.98 -11.26 14.55
C GLN A 160 -8.50 -9.82 14.48
N GLY A 161 -9.42 -8.85 14.25
CA GLY A 161 -9.02 -7.46 14.01
C GLY A 161 -8.22 -7.32 12.72
N GLU A 162 -8.44 -8.23 11.77
CA GLU A 162 -7.70 -8.34 10.52
C GLU A 162 -8.69 -8.44 9.36
N LEU A 163 -8.27 -7.98 8.18
CA LEU A 163 -9.05 -8.16 6.95
C LEU A 163 -9.02 -9.64 6.52
N PRO A 164 -10.10 -10.15 5.89
CA PRO A 164 -10.12 -11.54 5.43
C PRO A 164 -9.12 -11.74 4.28
N PRO A 165 -8.58 -12.96 4.14
CA PRO A 165 -7.69 -13.27 3.03
C PRO A 165 -8.38 -13.09 1.68
N GLY A 166 -7.61 -12.58 0.71
CA GLY A 166 -8.13 -12.24 -0.62
C GLY A 166 -8.72 -10.83 -0.72
N SER A 167 -8.73 -10.06 0.36
CA SER A 167 -9.02 -8.61 0.29
C SER A 167 -7.91 -7.87 -0.45
N GLU A 168 -8.27 -6.79 -1.15
CA GLU A 168 -7.34 -5.87 -1.78
C GLU A 168 -7.58 -4.44 -1.28
N LEU A 169 -6.52 -3.80 -0.79
CA LEU A 169 -6.50 -2.38 -0.44
C LEU A 169 -5.70 -1.62 -1.50
N ALA A 170 -6.35 -0.64 -2.13
CA ALA A 170 -5.73 0.30 -3.05
C ALA A 170 -5.69 1.70 -2.44
N ILE A 171 -4.52 2.35 -2.42
CA ILE A 171 -4.32 3.72 -1.95
C ILE A 171 -3.78 4.55 -3.08
N THR A 172 -4.48 5.62 -3.46
CA THR A 172 -4.00 6.60 -4.42
C THR A 172 -3.60 7.87 -3.68
N PRO A 173 -2.29 8.14 -3.55
CA PRO A 173 -1.78 9.29 -2.81
C PRO A 173 -2.27 10.62 -3.39
N GLY A 174 -2.49 11.60 -2.51
CA GLY A 174 -2.65 13.00 -2.89
C GLY A 174 -1.32 13.65 -3.24
N ASP A 175 -1.34 14.98 -3.36
CA ASP A 175 -0.14 15.76 -3.67
C ASP A 175 0.88 15.66 -2.53
N LEU A 176 2.18 15.62 -2.85
CA LEU A 176 3.25 15.59 -1.86
C LEU A 176 4.03 16.89 -1.85
N ARG A 177 4.33 17.40 -0.65
CA ARG A 177 5.10 18.63 -0.42
C ARG A 177 6.29 18.33 0.49
N GLY A 178 7.40 19.06 0.32
CA GLY A 178 8.57 18.94 1.21
C GLY A 178 9.87 18.54 0.51
N LEU A 179 9.83 18.24 -0.79
CA LEU A 179 11.03 17.93 -1.59
C LEU A 179 11.66 19.18 -2.24
N GLY A 180 11.41 20.37 -1.71
CA GLY A 180 11.70 21.64 -2.39
C GLY A 180 10.75 21.96 -3.55
N MET A 181 9.78 21.09 -3.81
CA MET A 181 8.71 21.23 -4.79
C MET A 181 7.45 20.46 -4.34
N THR A 182 6.33 20.71 -5.02
CA THR A 182 5.09 19.93 -4.88
C THR A 182 5.02 18.89 -6.00
N LEU A 183 4.89 17.62 -5.64
CA LEU A 183 4.64 16.52 -6.58
C LEU A 183 3.12 16.35 -6.73
N PRO A 184 2.56 16.53 -7.95
CA PRO A 184 1.14 16.29 -8.16
C PRO A 184 0.82 14.80 -8.10
N SER A 185 -0.35 14.50 -7.54
CA SER A 185 -0.91 13.15 -7.47
C SER A 185 -0.99 12.46 -8.85
N GLY A 186 -0.83 11.14 -8.85
CA GLY A 186 -1.04 10.27 -10.01
C GLY A 186 0.13 10.15 -11.00
N LEU A 187 0.89 11.22 -11.27
CA LEU A 187 2.01 11.16 -12.23
C LEU A 187 3.30 10.62 -11.58
N LEU A 188 3.57 11.02 -10.35
CA LEU A 188 4.81 10.70 -9.63
C LEU A 188 4.59 9.88 -8.36
N THR A 189 3.32 9.73 -7.95
CA THR A 189 2.88 8.96 -6.79
C THR A 189 1.91 7.87 -7.23
N PRO A 190 2.41 6.67 -7.58
CA PRO A 190 1.56 5.61 -8.09
C PRO A 190 0.55 5.15 -7.03
N THR A 191 -0.60 4.63 -7.49
CA THR A 191 -1.52 3.91 -6.63
C THR A 191 -0.82 2.66 -6.07
N ILE A 192 -0.84 2.52 -4.76
CA ILE A 192 -0.30 1.36 -4.04
C ILE A 192 -1.43 0.33 -3.94
N ARG A 193 -1.17 -0.91 -4.30
CA ARG A 193 -2.12 -2.02 -4.17
C ARG A 193 -1.53 -3.08 -3.26
N LEU A 194 -2.33 -3.54 -2.30
CA LEU A 194 -1.93 -4.47 -1.26
C LEU A 194 -2.98 -5.57 -1.16
N ASN A 195 -2.55 -6.82 -1.32
CA ASN A 195 -3.39 -7.97 -1.02
C ASN A 195 -3.24 -8.36 0.44
N VAL A 196 -4.31 -8.88 1.01
CA VAL A 196 -4.31 -9.48 2.34
C VAL A 196 -4.15 -11.00 2.20
N GLY A 197 -3.05 -11.53 2.76
CA GLY A 197 -2.74 -12.95 2.80
C GLY A 197 -3.54 -13.74 3.84
N ALA A 198 -3.31 -15.05 3.90
CA ALA A 198 -3.98 -15.98 4.82
C ALA A 198 -3.83 -15.59 6.30
N ASP A 199 -2.70 -15.00 6.66
CA ASP A 199 -2.33 -14.62 8.04
C ASP A 199 -2.44 -13.10 8.27
N GLY A 200 -3.33 -12.41 7.54
CA GLY A 200 -3.48 -10.94 7.65
C GLY A 200 -2.33 -10.12 7.07
N GLN A 201 -1.27 -10.77 6.58
CA GLN A 201 -0.09 -10.10 6.01
C GLN A 201 -0.42 -9.31 4.75
N LEU A 202 0.19 -8.13 4.62
CA LEU A 202 0.07 -7.28 3.44
C LEU A 202 1.11 -7.65 2.39
N ILE A 203 0.64 -7.98 1.20
CA ILE A 203 1.47 -8.36 0.06
C ILE A 203 1.34 -7.27 -1.01
N PRO A 204 2.39 -6.48 -1.26
CA PRO A 204 2.38 -5.47 -2.31
C PRO A 204 2.19 -6.11 -3.69
N GLN A 205 1.23 -5.60 -4.47
CA GLN A 205 1.10 -5.90 -5.88
C GLN A 205 2.05 -4.98 -6.68
N ARG A 206 2.77 -5.56 -7.64
CA ARG A 206 3.75 -4.85 -8.48
C ARG A 206 3.13 -4.30 -9.75
#